data_AF-A0A3M6XZR6-F1
#
_entry.id   AF-A0A3M6XZR6-F1
#
_cell.length_a   1.000
_cell.length_b   1.000
_cell.length_c   1.000
_cell.angle_alpha   90.00
_cell.angle_beta   90.00
_cell.angle_gamma   90.00
#
_symmetry.space_group_name_H-M   'P 1'
#
loop_
_entity.id
_entity.type
_entity.pdbx_description
1 polymer ?
#
loop_
_entity_poly.entity_id
_entity_poly.type
_entity_poly.pdbx_seq_one_letter_code
_entity_poly.pdbx_strand_id
1 'polypeptide(L)'
;MSDMKTPLHKHLCHAICHNPGQPSAHLAPAEQTFTSPAIPNITVRSYTKTYKVPRRPFESARLDSELKVVGEYGLRNKREVWRVQLTLSKIRRAARQLLTLDEKDPKRLFEGNALIRRLVRVGVLDESRMKLDYVLALKVEDFLERRLQTCVYKLGLAKSIHHARVLIRQRHIRYVGS
;
A
#
# COMPACT_ATOMS: atom_id res chain seq x y z
N MET A 1 -91.42 26.03 32.44
CA MET A 1 -92.74 26.41 31.88
C MET A 1 -92.48 27.63 31.02
N SER A 2 -92.32 27.38 29.71
CA SER A 2 -93.27 27.82 28.68
C SER A 2 -93.06 29.33 28.43
N ASP A 3 -92.77 29.81 27.22
CA ASP A 3 -93.61 29.64 26.05
C ASP A 3 -92.87 30.05 24.77
N MET A 4 -93.30 29.42 23.68
CA MET A 4 -93.06 29.82 22.30
C MET A 4 -93.54 31.25 22.03
N LYS A 5 -92.78 32.02 21.23
CA LYS A 5 -93.39 32.96 20.29
C LYS A 5 -92.46 33.36 19.15
N THR A 6 -93.09 33.40 17.99
CA THR A 6 -92.66 33.72 16.63
C THR A 6 -92.44 35.24 16.43
N PRO A 7 -92.37 35.78 15.20
CA PRO A 7 -91.12 36.17 14.53
C PRO A 7 -91.10 37.68 14.18
N LEU A 8 -90.13 38.03 13.32
CA LEU A 8 -90.05 39.22 12.46
C LEU A 8 -89.48 40.55 13.02
N HIS A 9 -88.24 40.78 12.56
CA HIS A 9 -87.79 41.93 11.75
C HIS A 9 -87.45 43.26 12.43
N LYS A 10 -86.38 43.86 11.87
CA LYS A 10 -85.87 45.25 12.00
C LYS A 10 -85.00 45.46 13.25
N HIS A 11 -83.92 46.21 13.27
CA HIS A 11 -83.13 46.98 12.29
C HIS A 11 -81.96 47.60 13.11
N LEU A 12 -80.92 48.08 12.42
CA LEU A 12 -79.88 49.01 12.91
C LEU A 12 -78.93 48.46 13.99
N CYS A 13 -77.70 48.90 14.15
CA CYS A 13 -76.67 49.56 13.34
C CYS A 13 -75.47 49.73 14.29
N HIS A 14 -74.26 49.79 13.72
CA HIS A 14 -73.06 50.47 14.22
C HIS A 14 -72.09 49.80 15.23
N ALA A 15 -70.82 50.19 14.97
CA ALA A 15 -69.59 50.12 15.78
C ALA A 15 -68.87 48.75 15.76
N ILE A 16 -67.88 48.54 14.87
CA ILE A 16 -66.47 49.01 14.95
C ILE A 16 -65.80 48.59 16.28
N CYS A 17 -64.84 47.66 16.17
CA CYS A 17 -63.56 47.72 16.89
C CYS A 17 -62.54 46.83 16.18
N HIS A 18 -61.32 47.36 16.11
CA HIS A 18 -60.16 46.79 15.46
C HIS A 18 -59.66 45.53 16.19
N ASN A 19 -59.03 44.61 15.44
CA ASN A 19 -57.89 43.89 16.01
C ASN A 19 -56.82 43.67 14.92
N PRO A 20 -55.59 44.18 15.12
CA PRO A 20 -54.51 44.19 14.15
C PRO A 20 -53.65 42.92 14.23
N GLY A 21 -52.89 42.66 13.16
CA GLY A 21 -51.65 41.89 13.23
C GLY A 21 -51.74 40.43 12.80
N GLN A 22 -51.84 40.18 11.49
CA GLN A 22 -51.32 38.93 10.93
C GLN A 22 -49.85 39.17 10.52
N PRO A 23 -48.88 38.41 11.07
CA PRO A 23 -47.47 38.60 10.76
C PRO A 23 -47.14 38.22 9.32
N SER A 24 -46.36 39.10 8.71
CA SER A 24 -45.73 38.99 7.39
C SER A 24 -45.19 37.60 7.11
N ALA A 25 -45.52 37.06 5.93
CA ALA A 25 -44.87 35.88 5.38
C ALA A 25 -43.38 36.19 5.16
N HIS A 26 -42.55 35.85 6.14
CA HIS A 26 -41.12 35.73 5.95
C HIS A 26 -40.90 34.62 4.91
N LEU A 27 -40.60 35.05 3.68
CA LEU A 27 -39.94 34.24 2.67
C LEU A 27 -38.70 33.61 3.32
N ALA A 28 -38.75 32.30 3.58
CA ALA A 28 -37.57 31.54 3.93
C ALA A 28 -36.55 31.69 2.79
N PRO A 29 -35.31 32.13 3.06
CA PRO A 29 -34.29 32.12 2.03
C PRO A 29 -34.05 30.67 1.63
N ALA A 30 -34.12 30.39 0.32
CA ALA A 30 -33.74 29.10 -0.23
C ALA A 30 -32.33 28.76 0.27
N GLU A 31 -32.23 27.75 1.14
CA GLU A 31 -30.94 27.15 1.48
C GLU A 31 -30.36 26.61 0.18
N GLN A 32 -29.41 27.37 -0.38
CA GLN A 32 -28.53 26.87 -1.41
C GLN A 32 -27.70 25.76 -0.78
N THR A 33 -28.18 24.51 -0.91
CA THR A 33 -27.32 23.36 -0.66
C THR A 33 -26.21 23.41 -1.69
N PHE A 34 -25.08 24.00 -1.31
CA PHE A 34 -23.82 23.87 -2.02
C PHE A 34 -23.47 22.38 -2.00
N THR A 35 -23.93 21.64 -3.02
CA THR A 35 -23.41 20.31 -3.28
C THR A 35 -21.94 20.50 -3.60
N SER A 36 -21.08 20.17 -2.63
CA SER A 36 -19.63 20.24 -2.84
C SER A 36 -19.32 19.43 -4.11
N PRO A 37 -18.62 20.02 -5.10
CA PRO A 37 -18.26 19.27 -6.29
C PRO A 37 -17.45 18.06 -5.86
N ALA A 38 -17.89 16.86 -6.30
CA ALA A 38 -17.14 15.65 -6.09
C ALA A 38 -15.73 15.86 -6.68
N ILE A 39 -14.74 15.99 -5.80
CA ILE A 39 -13.34 16.08 -6.21
C ILE A 39 -13.06 14.78 -6.98
N PRO A 40 -12.64 14.83 -8.25
CA PRO A 40 -12.30 13.62 -8.97
C PRO A 40 -11.23 12.90 -8.16
N ASN A 41 -11.38 11.58 -7.98
CA ASN A 41 -10.38 10.75 -7.32
C ASN A 41 -9.13 10.73 -8.20
N ILE A 42 -8.29 11.77 -8.05
CA ILE A 42 -6.98 11.86 -8.68
C ILE A 42 -6.13 10.83 -7.96
N THR A 43 -6.08 9.62 -8.54
CA THR A 43 -5.13 8.62 -8.11
C THR A 43 -3.73 9.12 -8.47
N VAL A 44 -3.08 9.80 -7.53
CA VAL A 44 -1.67 10.18 -7.64
C VAL A 44 -0.84 8.91 -7.70
N ARG A 45 -0.53 8.45 -8.92
CA ARG A 45 0.28 7.26 -9.13
C ARG A 45 1.72 7.55 -8.70
N SER A 46 2.11 7.00 -7.55
CA SER A 46 3.48 7.14 -7.06
C SER A 46 4.43 6.23 -7.84
N TYR A 47 5.49 6.81 -8.41
CA TYR A 47 6.56 6.09 -9.09
C TYR A 47 7.80 6.03 -8.18
N THR A 48 8.33 4.82 -7.97
CA THR A 48 9.49 4.62 -7.09
C THR A 48 10.67 4.00 -7.86
N LYS A 49 11.89 4.49 -7.58
CA LYS A 49 13.12 3.89 -8.11
C LYS A 49 13.41 2.56 -7.42
N THR A 50 13.64 1.52 -8.23
CA THR A 50 13.85 0.14 -7.75
C THR A 50 15.32 -0.26 -7.66
N TYR A 51 16.24 0.51 -8.24
CA TYR A 51 17.68 0.26 -8.21
C TYR A 51 18.45 1.55 -7.90
N LYS A 52 19.69 1.39 -7.42
CA LYS A 52 20.63 2.48 -7.19
C LYS A 52 21.92 2.19 -7.96
N VAL A 53 22.43 3.18 -8.66
CA VAL A 53 23.69 3.05 -9.43
C VAL A 53 24.87 3.16 -8.47
N PRO A 54 25.91 2.31 -8.60
CA PRO A 54 27.15 2.43 -7.83
C PRO A 54 27.82 3.80 -8.01
N ARG A 55 28.48 4.29 -6.96
CA ARG A 55 29.17 5.60 -7.00
C ARG A 55 30.36 5.61 -7.95
N ARG A 56 31.16 4.53 -7.95
CA ARG A 56 32.33 4.37 -8.83
C ARG A 56 31.94 3.45 -10.00
N PRO A 57 31.88 3.98 -11.24
CA PRO A 57 31.45 3.18 -12.39
C PRO A 57 32.45 2.09 -12.78
N PHE A 58 33.75 2.39 -12.80
CA PHE A 58 34.79 1.51 -13.36
C PHE A 58 35.71 0.96 -12.28
N GLU A 59 35.20 0.01 -11.50
CA GLU A 59 35.97 -0.69 -10.47
C GLU A 59 36.00 -2.17 -10.83
N SER A 60 37.17 -2.69 -11.22
CA SER A 60 37.34 -4.05 -11.73
C SER A 60 36.77 -5.10 -10.79
N ALA A 61 37.16 -5.07 -9.51
CA ALA A 61 36.68 -6.01 -8.50
C ALA A 61 35.14 -6.07 -8.38
N ARG A 62 34.47 -4.92 -8.49
CA ARG A 62 33.00 -4.84 -8.50
C ARG A 62 32.42 -5.40 -9.80
N LEU A 63 33.03 -5.09 -10.94
CA LEU A 63 32.57 -5.57 -12.24
C LEU A 63 32.68 -7.09 -12.34
N ASP A 64 33.77 -7.67 -11.83
CA ASP A 64 34.04 -9.11 -11.85
C ASP A 64 33.09 -9.87 -10.92
N SER A 65 32.88 -9.37 -9.69
CA SER A 65 31.90 -9.96 -8.75
C SER A 65 30.47 -9.89 -9.27
N GLU A 66 30.07 -8.76 -9.87
CA GLU A 66 28.75 -8.65 -10.52
C GLU A 66 28.62 -9.59 -11.72
N LEU A 67 29.68 -9.75 -12.52
CA LEU A 67 29.66 -10.62 -13.69
C LEU A 67 29.53 -12.09 -13.29
N LYS A 68 30.22 -12.50 -12.22
CA LYS A 68 30.10 -13.85 -11.64
C LYS A 68 28.66 -14.15 -11.23
N VAL A 69 28.04 -13.26 -10.45
CA VAL A 69 26.63 -13.40 -10.01
C VAL A 69 25.66 -13.41 -11.21
N VAL A 70 25.92 -12.59 -12.23
CA VAL A 70 25.10 -12.57 -13.45
C VAL A 70 25.17 -13.89 -14.20
N GLY A 71 26.36 -14.48 -14.31
CA GLY A 71 26.58 -15.78 -14.94
C GLY A 71 25.91 -16.92 -14.19
N GLU A 72 26.17 -17.03 -12.88
CA GLU A 72 25.63 -18.09 -12.02
C GLU A 72 24.11 -18.13 -11.99
N TYR A 73 23.45 -16.96 -11.96
CA TYR A 73 21.99 -16.87 -11.83
C TYR A 73 21.26 -16.58 -13.15
N GLY A 74 21.98 -16.56 -14.27
CA GLY A 74 21.42 -16.30 -15.60
C GLY A 74 20.64 -14.98 -15.70
N LEU A 75 21.23 -13.91 -15.15
CA LEU A 75 20.65 -12.57 -15.18
C LEU A 75 20.89 -11.90 -16.54
N ARG A 76 19.97 -11.05 -17.00
CA ARG A 76 20.12 -10.34 -18.29
C ARG A 76 21.02 -9.11 -18.17
N ASN A 77 20.77 -8.29 -17.15
CA ASN A 77 21.40 -6.98 -16.98
C ASN A 77 21.87 -6.79 -15.52
N LYS A 78 22.95 -6.02 -15.31
CA LYS A 78 23.43 -5.61 -13.98
C LYS A 78 22.37 -4.89 -13.14
N ARG A 79 21.39 -4.26 -13.79
CA ARG A 79 20.22 -3.66 -13.13
C ARG A 79 19.39 -4.66 -12.33
N GLU A 80 19.39 -5.95 -12.67
CA GLU A 80 18.72 -6.98 -11.86
C GLU A 80 19.46 -7.18 -10.53
N VAL A 81 20.79 -7.23 -10.55
CA VAL A 81 21.64 -7.29 -9.35
C VAL A 81 21.43 -6.04 -8.48
N TRP A 82 21.47 -4.85 -9.08
CA TRP A 82 21.32 -3.59 -8.33
C TRP A 82 19.94 -3.41 -7.67
N ARG A 83 18.89 -4.05 -8.21
CA ARG A 83 17.56 -4.07 -7.56
C ARG A 83 17.57 -4.91 -6.28
N VAL A 84 18.23 -6.07 -6.32
CA VAL A 84 18.37 -6.95 -5.15
C VAL A 84 19.25 -6.27 -4.10
N GLN A 85 20.38 -5.69 -4.51
CA GLN A 85 21.26 -4.92 -3.62
C GLN A 85 20.54 -3.75 -2.94
N LEU A 86 19.67 -3.02 -3.67
CA LEU A 86 18.90 -1.93 -3.06
C LEU A 86 17.92 -2.46 -2.02
N THR A 87 17.23 -3.56 -2.32
CA THR A 87 16.28 -4.20 -1.39
C THR A 87 17.00 -4.66 -0.12
N LEU A 88 18.14 -5.34 -0.26
CA LEU A 88 18.98 -5.77 0.85
C LEU A 88 19.48 -4.57 1.66
N SER A 89 19.88 -3.49 1.00
CA SER A 89 20.31 -2.26 1.68
C SER A 89 19.20 -1.62 2.51
N LYS A 90 17.94 -1.65 2.04
CA LYS A 90 16.77 -1.16 2.80
C LYS A 90 16.51 -2.03 4.03
N ILE A 91 16.58 -3.35 3.86
CA ILE A 91 16.39 -4.32 4.95
C ILE A 91 17.48 -4.14 6.02
N ARG A 92 18.76 -4.06 5.62
CA ARG A 92 19.88 -3.84 6.56
C ARG A 92 19.82 -2.46 7.24
N ARG A 93 19.29 -1.44 6.55
CA ARG A 93 19.07 -0.13 7.17
C ARG A 93 18.00 -0.21 8.26
N ALA A 94 16.88 -0.86 7.98
CA ALA A 94 15.83 -1.07 8.97
C ALA A 94 16.36 -1.87 10.17
N ALA A 95 17.06 -2.98 9.93
CA ALA A 95 17.65 -3.78 11.00
C ALA A 95 18.62 -2.97 11.88
N ARG A 96 19.49 -2.13 11.29
CA ARG A 96 20.39 -1.25 12.08
C ARG A 96 19.64 -0.24 12.94
N GLN A 97 18.55 0.34 12.45
CA GLN A 97 17.72 1.28 13.23
C GLN A 97 17.01 0.58 14.38
N LEU A 98 16.60 -0.68 14.19
CA LEU A 98 15.97 -1.47 15.24
C LEU A 98 16.99 -1.90 16.30
N LEU A 99 18.22 -2.22 15.89
CA LEU A 99 19.29 -2.64 16.80
C LEU A 99 19.75 -1.53 17.76
N THR A 100 19.59 -0.25 17.39
CA THR A 100 19.93 0.90 18.25
C THR A 100 18.90 1.17 19.36
N LEU A 101 17.68 0.64 19.23
CA LEU A 101 16.61 0.79 20.22
C LEU A 101 16.72 -0.27 21.31
N ASP A 102 16.13 -0.01 22.47
CA ASP A 102 16.15 -0.94 23.59
C ASP A 102 15.37 -2.22 23.26
N GLU A 103 15.75 -3.34 23.89
CA GLU A 103 15.17 -4.64 23.58
C GLU A 103 13.68 -4.73 23.96
N LYS A 104 13.25 -3.93 24.94
CA LYS A 104 11.86 -3.91 25.44
C LYS A 104 10.97 -2.88 24.74
N ASP A 105 11.52 -2.08 23.82
CA ASP A 105 10.73 -1.07 23.11
C ASP A 105 9.64 -1.73 22.25
N PRO A 106 8.39 -1.24 22.31
CA PRO A 106 7.28 -1.82 21.55
C PRO A 106 7.52 -1.72 20.04
N LYS A 107 8.19 -0.65 19.59
CA LYS A 107 8.57 -0.46 18.18
C LYS A 107 9.53 -1.55 17.70
N ARG A 108 10.54 -1.89 18.50
CA ARG A 108 11.53 -2.91 18.15
C ARG A 108 10.88 -4.29 18.04
N LEU A 109 10.03 -4.64 19.00
CA LEU A 109 9.30 -5.90 19.00
C LEU A 109 8.36 -6.01 17.81
N PHE A 110 7.61 -4.96 17.50
CA PHE A 110 6.65 -4.98 16.40
C PHE A 110 7.33 -4.99 15.03
N GLU A 111 8.17 -4.00 14.74
CA GLU A 111 8.83 -3.86 13.43
C GLU A 111 9.87 -4.96 13.20
N GLY A 112 10.60 -5.38 14.24
CA GLY A 112 11.55 -6.48 14.17
C GLY A 112 10.88 -7.80 13.81
N ASN A 113 9.80 -8.14 14.51
CA ASN A 113 9.03 -9.36 14.20
C ASN A 113 8.38 -9.29 12.82
N ALA A 114 7.87 -8.12 12.41
CA ALA A 114 7.33 -7.92 11.06
C ALA A 114 8.40 -8.12 9.97
N LEU A 115 9.61 -7.63 10.19
CA LEU A 115 10.74 -7.79 9.27
C LEU A 115 11.14 -9.26 9.13
N ILE A 116 11.27 -9.97 10.25
CA ILE A 116 11.62 -11.40 10.27
C ILE A 116 10.54 -12.24 9.59
N ARG A 117 9.26 -12.02 9.94
CA ARG A 117 8.12 -12.72 9.30
C ARG A 117 8.11 -12.55 7.79
N ARG A 118 8.44 -11.36 7.29
CA ARG A 118 8.54 -11.10 5.85
C ARG A 118 9.68 -11.90 5.22
N LEU A 119 10.84 -11.98 5.86
CA LEU A 119 11.99 -12.74 5.36
C LEU A 119 11.74 -14.25 5.34
N VAL A 120 11.09 -14.79 6.37
CA VAL A 120 10.67 -16.20 6.44
C VAL A 120 9.66 -16.52 5.33
N ARG A 121 8.67 -15.65 5.11
CA ARG A 121 7.69 -15.85 4.02
C ARG A 121 8.34 -15.89 2.63
N VAL A 122 9.36 -15.05 2.39
CA VAL A 122 10.12 -15.11 1.14
C VAL A 122 11.01 -16.35 1.08
N GLY A 123 11.39 -16.90 2.23
CA GLY A 123 12.26 -18.07 2.38
C GLY A 123 13.74 -17.73 2.30
N VAL A 124 14.13 -16.52 2.71
CA VAL A 124 15.54 -16.08 2.77
C VAL A 124 16.21 -16.53 4.07
N LEU A 125 15.41 -16.62 5.14
CA LEU A 125 15.86 -17.01 6.47
C LEU A 125 15.14 -18.30 6.89
N ASP A 126 15.87 -19.17 7.56
CA ASP A 126 15.33 -20.40 8.17
C ASP A 126 14.68 -20.11 9.53
N GLU A 127 13.72 -20.94 9.92
CA GLU A 127 12.94 -20.78 11.17
C GLU A 127 13.80 -20.86 12.43
N SER A 128 14.93 -21.56 12.35
CA SER A 128 15.89 -21.68 13.43
C SER A 128 16.65 -20.38 13.75
N ARG A 129 16.68 -19.40 12.82
CA ARG A 129 17.54 -18.20 12.90
C ARG A 129 16.77 -16.89 12.95
N MET A 130 15.75 -16.80 13.79
CA MET A 130 14.91 -15.59 13.94
C MET A 130 15.53 -14.46 14.78
N LYS A 131 16.82 -14.17 14.61
CA LYS A 131 17.49 -13.01 15.28
C LYS A 131 17.76 -11.88 14.28
N LEU A 132 17.68 -10.64 14.76
CA LEU A 132 17.95 -9.44 13.96
C LEU A 132 19.40 -9.40 13.44
N ASP A 133 20.34 -10.00 14.16
CA ASP A 133 21.76 -10.02 13.78
C ASP A 133 22.00 -10.81 12.48
N TYR A 134 21.26 -11.90 12.27
CA TYR A 134 21.37 -12.70 11.04
C TYR A 134 20.92 -11.92 9.81
N VAL A 135 20.01 -10.96 9.96
CA VAL A 135 19.56 -10.09 8.87
C VAL A 135 20.71 -9.22 8.33
N LEU A 136 21.70 -8.89 9.17
CA LEU A 136 22.89 -8.15 8.74
C LEU A 136 23.88 -9.00 7.94
N ALA A 137 23.90 -10.31 8.16
CA ALA A 137 24.78 -11.26 7.49
C ALA A 137 24.26 -11.73 6.12
N LEU A 138 23.03 -11.32 5.74
CA LEU A 138 22.41 -11.71 4.47
C LEU A 138 23.24 -11.29 3.26
N LYS A 139 23.32 -12.20 2.30
CA LYS A 139 24.00 -12.02 1.01
C LYS A 139 23.00 -11.77 -0.11
N VAL A 140 23.53 -11.34 -1.25
CA VAL A 140 22.72 -11.13 -2.48
C VAL A 140 22.26 -12.47 -3.05
N GLU A 141 23.09 -13.50 -2.92
CA GLU A 141 22.84 -14.89 -3.35
C GLU A 141 21.53 -15.43 -2.77
N ASP A 142 21.30 -15.28 -1.47
CA ASP A 142 20.11 -15.78 -0.77
C ASP A 142 18.80 -15.29 -1.42
N PHE A 143 18.77 -14.05 -1.91
CA PHE A 143 17.61 -13.51 -2.61
C PHE A 143 17.51 -13.99 -4.06
N LEU A 144 18.64 -14.25 -4.72
CA LEU A 144 18.67 -14.75 -6.09
C LEU A 144 18.26 -16.23 -6.14
N GLU A 145 18.53 -17.01 -5.09
CA GLU A 145 18.05 -18.40 -4.98
C GLU A 145 16.53 -18.52 -4.92
N ARG A 146 15.86 -17.51 -4.37
CA ARG A 146 14.40 -17.47 -4.24
C ARG A 146 13.69 -16.95 -5.49
N ARG A 147 14.42 -16.63 -6.57
CA ARG A 147 13.79 -16.23 -7.84
C ARG A 147 13.14 -17.44 -8.49
N LEU A 148 12.00 -17.22 -9.14
CA LEU A 148 11.30 -18.29 -9.87
C LEU A 148 12.21 -19.00 -10.88
N GLN A 149 13.12 -18.28 -11.54
CA GLN A 149 14.09 -18.85 -12.48
C GLN A 149 14.99 -19.91 -11.84
N THR A 150 15.55 -19.61 -10.67
CA THR A 150 16.42 -20.55 -9.92
C THR A 150 15.62 -21.64 -9.25
N CYS A 151 14.43 -21.35 -8.71
CA CYS A 151 13.54 -22.37 -8.18
C CYS A 151 13.19 -23.43 -9.26
N VAL A 152 12.80 -22.99 -10.46
CA VAL A 152 12.47 -23.89 -11.59
C VAL A 152 13.65 -24.75 -12.00
N TYR A 153 14.86 -24.18 -12.00
CA TYR A 153 16.07 -24.93 -12.31
C TYR A 153 16.41 -25.94 -11.21
N LYS A 154 16.35 -25.55 -9.92
CA LYS A 154 16.58 -26.44 -8.77
C LYS A 154 15.54 -27.57 -8.69
N LEU A 155 14.30 -27.33 -9.15
CA LEU A 155 13.24 -28.34 -9.24
C LEU A 155 13.42 -29.31 -10.42
N GLY A 156 14.44 -29.14 -11.28
CA GLY A 156 14.70 -30.03 -12.41
C GLY A 156 13.75 -29.88 -13.60
N LEU A 157 12.87 -28.87 -13.60
CA LEU A 157 11.92 -28.61 -14.69
C LEU A 157 12.59 -28.05 -15.95
N ALA A 158 13.81 -27.53 -15.82
CA ALA A 158 14.57 -26.95 -16.91
C ALA A 158 16.01 -27.49 -16.94
N LYS A 159 16.51 -27.78 -18.14
CA LYS A 159 17.89 -28.23 -18.39
C LYS A 159 18.97 -27.23 -17.97
N SER A 160 18.65 -25.93 -17.96
CA SER A 160 19.59 -24.83 -17.65
C SER A 160 18.83 -23.62 -17.08
N ILE A 161 19.53 -22.76 -16.36
CA ILE A 161 19.00 -21.49 -15.81
C ILE A 161 18.51 -20.55 -16.91
N HIS A 162 19.14 -20.57 -18.10
CA HIS A 162 18.68 -19.80 -19.25
C HIS A 162 17.40 -20.40 -19.85
N HIS A 163 17.30 -21.73 -19.89
CA HIS A 163 16.11 -22.42 -20.36
C HIS A 163 14.91 -22.15 -19.43
N ALA A 164 15.11 -22.17 -18.10
CA ALA A 164 14.08 -21.82 -17.13
C ALA A 164 13.47 -20.43 -17.41
N ARG A 165 14.29 -19.44 -17.79
CA ARG A 165 13.81 -18.09 -18.12
C ARG A 165 12.92 -18.07 -19.35
N VAL A 166 13.25 -18.86 -20.38
CA VAL A 166 12.45 -18.96 -21.61
C VAL A 166 11.09 -19.59 -21.31
N LEU A 167 11.06 -20.70 -20.56
CA LEU A 167 9.82 -21.37 -20.17
C LEU A 167 8.88 -20.45 -19.37
N ILE A 168 9.42 -19.68 -18.43
CA ILE A 168 8.64 -18.69 -17.68
C ILE A 168 8.10 -17.61 -18.61
N ARG A 169 8.92 -17.09 -19.53
CA ARG A 169 8.50 -16.04 -20.48
C ARG A 169 7.42 -16.54 -21.45
N GLN A 170 7.49 -17.80 -21.87
CA GLN A 170 6.52 -18.46 -22.73
C GLN A 170 5.24 -18.87 -21.98
N ARG A 171 5.17 -18.66 -20.66
CA ARG A 171 4.02 -19.01 -19.80
C ARG A 171 3.76 -20.52 -19.68
N HIS A 172 4.80 -21.35 -19.85
CA HIS A 172 4.69 -22.81 -19.67
C HIS A 172 4.67 -23.23 -18.19
N ILE A 173 4.96 -22.30 -17.28
CA ILE A 173 5.03 -22.55 -15.83
C ILE A 173 3.94 -21.72 -15.15
N ARG A 174 3.12 -22.39 -14.34
CA ARG A 174 2.10 -21.78 -13.50
C ARG A 174 2.56 -21.80 -12.04
N TYR A 175 2.40 -20.67 -11.36
CA TYR A 175 2.57 -20.57 -9.91
C TYR A 175 1.20 -20.60 -9.24
N VAL A 176 1.04 -21.44 -8.22
CA VAL A 176 -0.22 -21.54 -7.48
C VAL A 176 -0.30 -20.35 -6.52
N GLY A 177 -1.13 -19.36 -6.85
CA GLY A 177 -1.24 -18.10 -6.10
C GLY A 177 -1.38 -16.84 -6.96
N SER A 178 -1.44 -17.00 -8.29
CA SER A 178 -1.77 -15.96 -9.27
C SER A 178 -3.07 -16.25 -9.99
#